data_AF-A0A948KIZ4-F1
#
_entry.id   AF-A0A948KIZ4-F1
#
_cell.length_a   1.000
_cell.length_b   1.000
_cell.length_c   1.000
_cell.angle_alpha   90.00
_cell.angle_beta   90.00
_cell.angle_gamma   90.00
#
_symmetry.space_group_name_H-M   'P 1'
#
loop_
_entity.id
_entity.type
_entity.pdbx_description
1 polymer ?
#
loop_
_entity_poly.entity_id
_entity_poly.type
_entity_poly.pdbx_seq_one_letter_code
_entity_poly.pdbx_strand_id
1 'polypeptide(L)'
;MIDQSSFQRIIQRIQMYEQEMIRLQIQLCAIPALAPENGGDGEYRKASFLNAYLREAGLCNIQEINAPDDRVSAGVRPNLIVRIQGINTEKTTWVLTHMDIVPPGESSLWHEDPYRGYISEGRLFGRGMEDNQQDLVASLFAARAILDEGIVPENSIGLSFVSDEETSSRKGLGYLLADEANPFRKTDLIIVPDAGNQDGSFIEIAEKSMLWLRFKTTGRQCHGS
;
A
#
# COMPACT_ATOMS: atom_id res chain seq x y z
N MET A 1 3.42 26.61 3.51
CA MET A 1 4.58 25.95 4.15
C MET A 1 4.24 25.71 5.61
N ILE A 2 4.33 24.47 6.10
CA ILE A 2 4.08 24.17 7.51
C ILE A 2 5.11 24.92 8.38
N ASP A 3 4.67 25.55 9.46
CA ASP A 3 5.60 26.22 10.37
C ASP A 3 6.39 25.17 11.18
N GLN A 4 7.56 25.55 11.67
CA GLN A 4 8.45 24.64 12.40
C GLN A 4 7.80 24.06 13.67
N SER A 5 6.94 24.81 14.35
CA SER A 5 6.27 24.33 15.56
C SER A 5 5.26 23.23 15.21
N SER A 6 4.44 23.44 14.18
CA SER A 6 3.51 22.42 13.68
C SER A 6 4.23 21.16 13.19
N PHE A 7 5.36 21.31 12.49
CA PHE A 7 6.18 20.17 12.07
C PHE A 7 6.69 19.36 13.27
N GLN A 8 7.25 20.01 14.30
CA GLN A 8 7.75 19.32 15.49
C GLN A 8 6.64 18.59 16.26
N ARG A 9 5.44 19.18 16.35
CA ARG A 9 4.27 18.52 16.95
C ARG A 9 3.89 17.23 16.23
N ILE A 10 3.88 17.25 14.89
CA ILE A 10 3.59 16.07 14.08
C ILE A 10 4.66 14.98 14.32
N ILE A 11 5.94 15.33 14.32
CA ILE A 11 7.02 14.35 14.55
C ILE A 11 6.90 13.71 15.95
N GLN A 12 6.67 14.52 16.98
CA GLN A 12 6.46 14.02 18.34
C GLN A 12 5.24 13.09 18.40
N ARG A 13 4.16 13.46 17.72
CA ARG A 13 2.95 12.63 17.64
C ARG A 13 3.23 11.29 16.96
N ILE A 14 3.96 11.28 15.84
CA ILE A 14 4.34 10.05 15.12
C ILE A 14 5.19 9.13 16.01
N GLN A 15 6.14 9.67 16.77
CA GLN A 15 6.95 8.89 17.70
C GLN A 15 6.11 8.17 18.76
N MET A 16 5.01 8.79 19.21
CA MET A 16 4.09 8.16 20.18
C MET A 16 3.33 6.96 19.60
N TYR A 17 3.24 6.82 18.27
CA TYR A 17 2.55 5.72 17.61
C TYR A 17 3.43 4.50 17.35
N GLU A 18 4.71 4.48 17.71
CA GLU A 18 5.66 3.41 17.35
C GLU A 18 5.11 2.00 17.61
N GLN A 19 4.59 1.75 18.82
CA GLN A 19 4.05 0.45 19.20
C GLN A 19 2.75 0.09 18.46
N GLU A 20 2.00 1.10 18.03
CA GLU A 20 0.79 0.92 17.23
C GLU A 20 1.13 0.62 15.76
N MET A 21 2.13 1.33 15.21
CA MET A 21 2.68 1.07 13.88
C MET A 21 3.21 -0.37 13.76
N ILE A 22 4.02 -0.81 14.73
CA ILE A 22 4.54 -2.19 14.77
C ILE A 22 3.40 -3.20 14.83
N ARG A 23 2.38 -2.95 15.67
CA ARG A 23 1.23 -3.85 15.80
C ARG A 23 0.42 -3.93 14.52
N LEU A 24 0.15 -2.79 13.88
CA LEU A 24 -0.60 -2.74 12.63
C LEU A 24 0.16 -3.49 11.52
N GLN A 25 1.48 -3.29 11.42
CA GLN A 25 2.34 -4.02 10.49
C GLN A 25 2.22 -5.55 10.68
N ILE A 26 2.28 -6.02 11.93
CA ILE A 26 2.13 -7.45 12.26
C ILE A 26 0.73 -7.96 11.88
N GLN A 27 -0.33 -7.20 12.19
CA GLN A 27 -1.71 -7.59 11.90
C GLN A 27 -1.98 -7.65 10.39
N LEU A 28 -1.48 -6.68 9.63
CA LEU A 28 -1.62 -6.68 8.16
C LEU A 28 -0.81 -7.81 7.52
N CYS A 29 0.38 -8.13 8.03
CA CYS A 29 1.21 -9.24 7.54
C CYS A 29 0.51 -10.59 7.71
N ALA A 30 -0.26 -10.75 8.79
CA ALA A 30 -1.08 -11.95 9.06
C ALA A 30 -2.28 -12.12 8.12
N ILE A 31 -2.55 -11.14 7.25
CA ILE A 31 -3.62 -11.18 6.25
C ILE A 31 -2.97 -11.16 4.86
N PRO A 32 -2.44 -12.30 4.36
CA PRO A 32 -1.78 -12.34 3.07
C PRO A 32 -2.74 -11.95 1.95
N ALA A 33 -2.28 -11.05 1.08
CA ALA A 33 -3.03 -10.50 -0.03
C ALA A 33 -2.35 -10.89 -1.35
N LEU A 34 -2.33 -12.19 -1.64
CA LEU A 34 -1.76 -12.73 -2.87
C LEU A 34 -2.78 -12.61 -4.01
N ALA A 35 -2.35 -12.12 -5.16
CA ALA A 35 -3.17 -12.08 -6.36
C ALA A 35 -3.47 -13.52 -6.90
N PRO A 36 -4.53 -13.70 -7.72
CA PRO A 36 -4.85 -14.99 -8.36
C PRO A 36 -3.69 -15.58 -9.18
N GLU A 37 -2.88 -14.73 -9.79
CA GLU A 37 -1.66 -15.09 -10.53
C GLU A 37 -0.67 -15.89 -9.65
N ASN A 38 -0.71 -15.63 -8.36
CA ASN A 38 0.12 -16.24 -7.32
C ASN A 38 -0.66 -17.26 -6.47
N GLY A 39 -1.85 -17.69 -6.93
CA GLY A 39 -2.69 -18.67 -6.24
C GLY A 39 -3.41 -18.13 -5.00
N GLY A 40 -3.51 -16.81 -4.86
CA GLY A 40 -4.22 -16.16 -3.76
C GLY A 40 -5.63 -15.70 -4.10
N ASP A 41 -6.28 -15.09 -3.10
CA ASP A 41 -7.68 -14.65 -3.14
C ASP A 41 -7.83 -13.11 -3.22
N GLY A 42 -6.74 -12.41 -3.54
CA GLY A 42 -6.68 -10.95 -3.60
C GLY A 42 -6.66 -10.26 -2.23
N GLU A 43 -6.93 -8.97 -2.25
CA GLU A 43 -6.70 -8.02 -1.16
C GLU A 43 -7.93 -7.83 -0.27
N TYR A 44 -9.09 -8.41 -0.65
CA TYR A 44 -10.38 -8.10 -0.02
C TYR A 44 -10.36 -8.17 1.51
N ARG A 45 -9.77 -9.23 2.06
CA ARG A 45 -9.64 -9.39 3.52
C ARG A 45 -8.74 -8.35 4.17
N LYS A 46 -7.61 -8.02 3.54
CA LYS A 46 -6.65 -7.02 4.03
C LYS A 46 -7.25 -5.62 3.94
N ALA A 47 -7.88 -5.28 2.82
CA ALA A 47 -8.59 -4.02 2.62
C ALA A 47 -9.75 -3.85 3.60
N SER A 48 -10.54 -4.91 3.85
CA SER A 48 -11.63 -4.87 4.84
C SER A 48 -11.11 -4.57 6.25
N PHE A 49 -10.01 -5.23 6.65
CA PHE A 49 -9.36 -4.97 7.93
C PHE A 49 -8.81 -3.53 7.99
N LEU A 50 -8.13 -3.08 6.94
CA LEU A 50 -7.57 -1.74 6.85
C LEU A 50 -8.66 -0.65 6.89
N ASN A 51 -9.79 -0.85 6.19
CA ASN A 51 -10.94 0.07 6.21
C ASN A 51 -11.52 0.21 7.62
N ALA A 52 -11.68 -0.91 8.34
CA ALA A 52 -12.11 -0.87 9.75
C ALA A 52 -11.11 -0.10 10.62
N TYR A 53 -9.82 -0.40 10.49
CA TYR A 53 -8.76 0.29 11.23
C TYR A 53 -8.72 1.79 10.95
N LEU A 54 -8.81 2.21 9.68
CA LEU A 54 -8.83 3.61 9.28
C LEU A 54 -9.99 4.37 9.94
N ARG A 55 -11.18 3.77 10.00
CA ARG A 55 -12.35 4.37 10.68
C ARG A 55 -12.13 4.51 12.18
N GLU A 56 -11.58 3.49 12.82
CA GLU A 56 -11.22 3.53 14.25
C GLU A 56 -10.16 4.60 14.54
N ALA A 57 -9.22 4.79 13.62
CA ALA A 57 -8.18 5.82 13.67
C ALA A 57 -8.69 7.24 13.33
N GLY A 58 -10.00 7.42 13.06
CA GLY A 58 -10.61 8.73 12.74
C GLY A 58 -10.47 9.16 11.28
N LEU A 59 -9.84 8.37 10.42
CA LEU A 59 -9.68 8.62 8.99
C LEU A 59 -10.92 8.15 8.21
N CYS A 60 -12.08 8.78 8.47
CA CYS A 60 -13.39 8.25 8.09
C CYS A 60 -13.85 8.57 6.65
N ASN A 61 -13.22 9.52 5.97
CA ASN A 61 -13.55 9.87 4.58
C ASN A 61 -12.88 8.88 3.63
N ILE A 62 -13.45 7.68 3.57
CA ILE A 62 -12.97 6.53 2.80
C ILE A 62 -13.97 6.24 1.69
N GLN A 63 -13.46 6.16 0.48
CA GLN A 63 -14.16 5.67 -0.70
C GLN A 63 -13.51 4.37 -1.14
N GLU A 64 -14.33 3.34 -1.37
CA GLU A 64 -13.89 2.06 -1.88
C GLU A 64 -14.27 1.96 -3.36
N ILE A 65 -13.29 1.75 -4.24
CA ILE A 65 -13.47 1.60 -5.68
C ILE A 65 -13.07 0.17 -6.06
N ASN A 66 -14.07 -0.66 -6.34
CA ASN A 66 -13.92 -2.10 -6.46
C ASN A 66 -13.80 -2.52 -7.92
N ALA A 67 -12.66 -3.08 -8.29
CA ALA A 67 -12.43 -3.63 -9.62
C ALA A 67 -13.01 -5.06 -9.71
N PRO A 68 -13.94 -5.37 -10.63
CA PRO A 68 -14.50 -6.71 -10.75
C PRO A 68 -13.44 -7.77 -11.12
N ASP A 69 -13.46 -8.95 -10.48
CA ASP A 69 -12.60 -10.08 -10.79
C ASP A 69 -13.24 -11.41 -10.35
N ASP A 70 -13.78 -12.18 -11.29
CA ASP A 70 -14.47 -13.45 -11.01
C ASP A 70 -13.53 -14.58 -10.53
N ARG A 71 -12.22 -14.34 -10.47
CA ARG A 71 -11.21 -15.31 -10.03
C ARG A 71 -11.01 -15.32 -8.51
N VAL A 72 -11.49 -14.29 -7.80
CA VAL A 72 -11.41 -14.18 -6.33
C VAL A 72 -12.78 -14.38 -5.69
N SER A 73 -12.80 -14.87 -4.45
CA SER A 73 -14.02 -15.24 -3.74
C SER A 73 -14.97 -14.06 -3.50
N ALA A 74 -14.42 -12.85 -3.33
CA ALA A 74 -15.19 -11.63 -3.14
C ALA A 74 -15.78 -11.07 -4.45
N GLY A 75 -15.37 -11.59 -5.62
CA GLY A 75 -15.75 -11.09 -6.94
C GLY A 75 -15.15 -9.73 -7.31
N VAL A 76 -14.35 -9.11 -6.42
CA VAL A 76 -13.75 -7.79 -6.61
C VAL A 76 -12.35 -7.71 -5.99
N ARG A 77 -11.53 -6.80 -6.53
CA ARG A 77 -10.22 -6.37 -6.01
C ARG A 77 -10.38 -4.91 -5.54
N PRO A 78 -10.31 -4.62 -4.23
CA PRO A 78 -10.66 -3.31 -3.70
C PRO A 78 -9.52 -2.29 -3.78
N ASN A 79 -9.88 -1.03 -4.03
CA ASN A 79 -8.97 0.10 -3.88
C ASN A 79 -9.56 1.06 -2.84
N LEU A 80 -8.79 1.43 -1.83
CA LEU A 80 -9.23 2.33 -0.77
C LEU A 80 -8.65 3.73 -0.97
N ILE A 81 -9.54 4.71 -1.06
CA ILE A 81 -9.21 6.12 -1.26
C ILE A 81 -9.62 6.89 -0.01
N VAL A 82 -8.63 7.36 0.75
CA VAL A 82 -8.84 8.14 1.98
C VAL A 82 -8.52 9.60 1.72
N ARG A 83 -9.32 10.53 2.24
CA ARG A 83 -9.07 11.97 2.08
C ARG A 83 -9.17 12.76 3.39
N ILE A 84 -8.15 13.57 3.67
CA ILE A 84 -8.21 14.64 4.68
C ILE A 84 -8.38 15.96 3.96
N GLN A 85 -9.45 16.68 4.30
CA GLN A 85 -9.76 17.95 3.67
C GLN A 85 -8.75 19.02 4.07
N GLY A 86 -8.09 19.62 3.07
CA GLY A 86 -7.25 20.79 3.26
C GLY A 86 -8.01 22.10 3.01
N ILE A 87 -7.30 23.22 3.18
CA ILE A 87 -7.80 24.57 2.84
C ILE A 87 -8.13 24.64 1.34
N ASN A 88 -7.23 24.13 0.50
CA ASN A 88 -7.43 24.00 -0.93
C ASN A 88 -8.06 22.62 -1.26
N THR A 89 -9.31 22.64 -1.73
CA THR A 89 -10.08 21.46 -2.16
C THR A 89 -9.77 21.03 -3.60
N GLU A 90 -9.19 21.93 -4.40
CA GLU A 90 -8.93 21.73 -5.84
C GLU A 90 -7.59 21.03 -6.13
N LYS A 91 -6.79 20.83 -5.08
CA LYS A 91 -5.50 20.15 -5.15
C LYS A 91 -5.35 19.18 -4.00
N THR A 92 -4.93 17.97 -4.34
CA THR A 92 -4.62 16.91 -3.38
C THR A 92 -3.15 16.53 -3.49
N THR A 93 -2.50 16.28 -2.35
CA THR A 93 -1.22 15.59 -2.28
C THR A 93 -1.49 14.14 -1.93
N TRP A 94 -1.29 13.26 -2.90
CA TRP A 94 -1.52 11.83 -2.79
C TRP A 94 -0.27 11.09 -2.32
N VAL A 95 -0.46 10.13 -1.43
CA VAL A 95 0.50 9.04 -1.20
C VAL A 95 -0.14 7.77 -1.75
N LEU A 96 0.50 7.16 -2.75
CA LEU A 96 0.03 5.95 -3.41
C LEU A 96 0.88 4.77 -2.96
N THR A 97 0.22 3.74 -2.43
CA THR A 97 0.83 2.52 -1.89
C THR A 97 -0.04 1.33 -2.27
N HIS A 98 0.49 0.13 -2.23
CA HIS A 98 -0.24 -1.08 -2.60
C HIS A 98 -0.44 -2.04 -1.41
N MET A 99 -1.45 -2.90 -1.52
CA MET A 99 -1.85 -3.83 -0.46
C MET A 99 -1.43 -5.26 -0.73
N ASP A 100 -1.27 -5.63 -2.00
CA ASP A 100 -0.87 -6.96 -2.40
C ASP A 100 0.58 -7.25 -2.04
N ILE A 101 0.92 -8.53 -2.12
CA ILE A 101 2.25 -9.05 -1.83
C ILE A 101 2.59 -10.13 -2.83
N VAL A 102 3.88 -10.40 -2.98
CA VAL A 102 4.37 -11.64 -3.63
C VAL A 102 4.36 -12.86 -2.70
N PRO A 103 4.42 -14.09 -3.26
CA PRO A 103 4.67 -15.30 -2.48
C PRO A 103 5.94 -15.20 -1.62
N PRO A 104 5.96 -15.83 -0.43
CA PRO A 104 7.11 -15.81 0.46
C PRO A 104 8.29 -16.66 -0.05
N GLY A 105 8.08 -17.48 -1.08
CA GLY A 105 9.06 -18.46 -1.54
C GLY A 105 9.10 -19.69 -0.62
N GLU A 106 10.26 -20.32 -0.51
CA GLU A 106 10.46 -21.54 0.27
C GLU A 106 10.40 -21.27 1.79
N SER A 107 9.42 -21.84 2.48
CA SER A 107 9.24 -21.65 3.92
C SER A 107 10.46 -22.06 4.76
N SER A 108 11.26 -23.02 4.30
CA SER A 108 12.48 -23.48 5.00
C SER A 108 13.62 -22.45 5.02
N LEU A 109 13.55 -21.43 4.16
CA LEU A 109 14.54 -20.34 4.15
C LEU A 109 14.17 -19.21 5.11
N TRP A 110 12.96 -19.23 5.66
CA TRP A 110 12.53 -18.28 6.67
C TRP A 110 12.87 -18.78 8.07
N HIS A 111 13.31 -17.86 8.94
CA HIS A 111 13.56 -18.18 10.35
C HIS A 111 12.26 -18.43 11.14
N GLU A 112 11.17 -17.79 10.74
CA GLU A 112 9.83 -17.86 11.35
C GLU A 112 8.78 -17.85 10.23
N ASP A 113 7.51 -18.09 10.57
CA ASP A 113 6.41 -17.98 9.61
C ASP A 113 6.41 -16.58 8.94
N PRO A 114 6.54 -16.50 7.60
CA PRO A 114 6.60 -15.23 6.87
C PRO A 114 5.38 -14.34 7.07
N TYR A 115 4.23 -14.90 7.43
CA TYR A 115 2.99 -14.15 7.62
C TYR A 115 2.71 -13.80 9.08
N ARG A 116 3.50 -14.27 10.04
CA ARG A 116 3.24 -13.95 11.45
C ARG A 116 3.73 -12.56 11.84
N GLY A 117 4.73 -12.03 11.13
CA GLY A 117 5.47 -10.85 11.55
C GLY A 117 6.30 -11.12 12.81
N TYR A 118 7.58 -10.75 12.83
CA TYR A 118 8.40 -10.89 14.04
C TYR A 118 9.49 -9.83 14.10
N ILE A 119 9.91 -9.49 15.32
CA ILE A 119 10.99 -8.55 15.56
C ILE A 119 12.27 -9.34 15.87
N SER A 120 13.36 -9.00 15.19
CA SER A 120 14.69 -9.50 15.51
C SER A 120 15.71 -8.38 15.32
N GLU A 121 16.63 -8.21 16.27
CA GLU A 121 17.70 -7.20 16.18
C GLU A 121 17.20 -5.78 15.85
N GLY A 122 16.06 -5.37 16.43
CA GLY A 122 15.47 -4.05 16.21
C GLY A 122 14.84 -3.85 14.82
N ARG A 123 14.67 -4.91 14.03
CA ARG A 123 14.04 -4.89 12.72
C ARG A 123 12.77 -5.75 12.72
N LEU A 124 11.77 -5.31 11.97
CA LEU A 124 10.52 -6.05 11.77
C LEU A 124 10.62 -6.87 10.48
N PHE A 125 10.34 -8.16 10.57
CA PHE A 125 10.43 -9.12 9.47
C PHE A 125 9.07 -9.74 9.19
N GLY A 126 8.81 -10.00 7.91
CA GLY A 126 7.60 -10.64 7.41
C GLY A 126 7.46 -10.37 5.91
N ARG A 127 6.68 -11.20 5.21
CA ARG A 127 6.38 -10.98 3.80
C ARG A 127 5.43 -9.78 3.68
N GLY A 128 5.79 -8.85 2.79
CA GLY A 128 5.04 -7.65 2.50
C GLY A 128 5.40 -6.48 3.42
N MET A 129 6.25 -6.70 4.44
CA MET A 129 6.51 -5.72 5.48
C MET A 129 7.11 -4.43 4.94
N GLU A 130 8.10 -4.55 4.04
CA GLU A 130 8.78 -3.42 3.43
C GLU A 130 8.02 -3.02 2.16
N ASP A 131 8.08 -3.84 1.12
CA ASP A 131 7.27 -3.73 -0.09
C ASP A 131 5.82 -4.28 0.07
N ASN A 132 4.78 -3.44 0.13
CA ASN A 132 4.79 -1.97 0.32
C ASN A 132 4.06 -1.54 1.61
N GLN A 133 3.91 -2.48 2.55
CA GLN A 133 3.11 -2.26 3.74
C GLN A 133 3.73 -1.23 4.70
N GLN A 134 5.06 -1.09 4.71
CA GLN A 134 5.74 -0.08 5.52
C GLN A 134 5.27 1.32 5.14
N ASP A 135 5.22 1.62 3.85
CA ASP A 135 4.86 2.94 3.37
C ASP A 135 3.36 3.19 3.45
N LEU A 136 2.55 2.14 3.30
CA LEU A 136 1.12 2.16 3.61
C LEU A 136 0.89 2.57 5.07
N VAL A 137 1.58 1.93 6.02
CA VAL A 137 1.45 2.22 7.45
C VAL A 137 2.01 3.62 7.77
N ALA A 138 3.18 3.97 7.24
CA ALA A 138 3.80 5.27 7.47
C ALA A 138 2.91 6.42 6.98
N SER A 139 2.33 6.30 5.79
CA SER A 139 1.44 7.31 5.21
C SER A 139 0.14 7.47 6.01
N LEU A 140 -0.45 6.36 6.47
CA LEU A 140 -1.61 6.36 7.36
C LEU A 140 -1.31 7.14 8.64
N PHE A 141 -0.22 6.83 9.33
CA PHE A 141 0.10 7.47 10.61
C PHE A 141 0.56 8.91 10.45
N ALA A 142 1.20 9.28 9.34
CA ALA A 142 1.47 10.68 9.03
C ALA A 142 0.17 11.48 8.86
N ALA A 143 -0.80 10.94 8.11
CA ALA A 143 -2.11 11.55 7.91
C ALA A 143 -2.89 11.65 9.24
N ARG A 144 -2.87 10.58 10.04
CA ARG A 144 -3.48 10.56 11.37
C ARG A 144 -2.85 11.57 12.32
N ALA A 145 -1.52 11.72 12.33
CA ALA A 145 -0.84 12.69 13.17
C ALA A 145 -1.28 14.13 12.87
N ILE A 146 -1.45 14.47 11.58
CA ILE A 146 -1.98 15.77 11.15
C ILE A 146 -3.41 15.98 11.68
N LEU A 147 -4.25 14.95 11.57
CA LEU A 147 -5.63 14.98 12.07
C LEU A 147 -5.68 15.13 13.61
N ASP A 148 -4.93 14.31 14.35
CA ASP A 148 -4.92 14.28 15.82
C ASP A 148 -4.32 15.55 16.43
N GLU A 149 -3.42 16.23 15.71
CA GLU A 149 -2.89 17.54 16.11
C GLU A 149 -3.82 18.71 15.76
N GLY A 150 -4.96 18.44 15.10
CA GLY A 150 -5.93 19.44 14.68
C GLY A 150 -5.42 20.38 13.59
N ILE A 151 -4.46 19.91 12.77
CA ILE A 151 -3.83 20.71 11.72
C ILE A 151 -4.64 20.56 10.43
N VAL A 152 -5.06 21.69 9.85
CA VAL A 152 -5.69 21.71 8.53
C VAL A 152 -4.59 21.89 7.47
N PRO A 153 -4.36 20.91 6.56
CA PRO A 153 -3.30 21.02 5.58
C PRO A 153 -3.65 22.04 4.48
N GLU A 154 -2.63 22.64 3.85
CA GLU A 154 -2.83 23.64 2.78
C GLU A 154 -3.55 23.05 1.58
N ASN A 155 -3.12 21.87 1.12
CA ASN A 155 -3.81 21.06 0.12
C ASN A 155 -4.48 19.88 0.83
N SER A 156 -5.51 19.31 0.21
CA SER A 156 -6.08 18.06 0.71
C SER A 156 -5.00 16.97 0.70
N ILE A 157 -5.05 16.05 1.66
CA ILE A 157 -4.18 14.87 1.69
C ILE A 157 -5.01 13.69 1.21
N GLY A 158 -4.47 12.92 0.28
CA GLY A 158 -5.07 11.71 -0.21
C GLY A 158 -4.18 10.50 0.08
N LEU A 159 -4.75 9.42 0.59
CA LEU A 159 -4.07 8.12 0.64
C LEU A 159 -4.78 7.20 -0.35
N SER A 160 -4.01 6.56 -1.24
CA SER A 160 -4.51 5.55 -2.17
C SER A 160 -3.87 4.22 -1.85
N PHE A 161 -4.64 3.29 -1.32
CA PHE A 161 -4.24 1.91 -1.08
C PHE A 161 -4.79 1.06 -2.22
N VAL A 162 -3.94 0.71 -3.17
CA VAL A 162 -4.34 0.03 -4.40
C VAL A 162 -4.12 -1.48 -4.33
N SER A 163 -4.85 -2.21 -5.17
CA SER A 163 -4.64 -3.64 -5.40
C SER A 163 -3.73 -3.91 -6.59
N ASP A 164 -3.29 -5.16 -6.75
CA ASP A 164 -2.75 -5.72 -8.00
C ASP A 164 -1.43 -5.13 -8.52
N GLU A 165 -0.69 -4.37 -7.72
CA GLU A 165 0.58 -3.74 -8.13
C GLU A 165 1.58 -4.81 -8.58
N GLU A 166 1.78 -5.84 -7.75
CA GLU A 166 2.81 -6.89 -7.84
C GLU A 166 2.65 -7.83 -9.05
N THR A 167 1.62 -7.58 -9.86
CA THR A 167 1.31 -8.40 -11.04
C THR A 167 1.09 -7.57 -12.29
N SER A 168 0.13 -6.64 -12.28
CA SER A 168 -0.25 -5.94 -13.51
C SER A 168 -0.76 -4.51 -13.35
N SER A 169 -1.07 -4.09 -12.13
CA SER A 169 -1.72 -2.82 -11.80
C SER A 169 -3.06 -2.59 -12.49
N ARG A 170 -3.63 -3.59 -13.18
CA ARG A 170 -4.86 -3.43 -13.97
C ARG A 170 -6.11 -3.39 -13.10
N LYS A 171 -6.10 -4.07 -11.96
CA LYS A 171 -7.19 -4.00 -10.97
C LYS A 171 -6.96 -2.90 -9.91
N GLY A 172 -5.74 -2.38 -9.87
CA GLY A 172 -5.32 -1.26 -9.02
C GLY A 172 -5.44 0.09 -9.70
N LEU A 173 -4.29 0.77 -9.80
CA LEU A 173 -4.17 2.09 -10.40
C LEU A 173 -4.75 2.18 -11.82
N GLY A 174 -4.53 1.16 -12.65
CA GLY A 174 -5.09 1.11 -14.01
C GLY A 174 -6.62 1.13 -14.01
N TYR A 175 -7.26 0.47 -13.04
CA TYR A 175 -8.72 0.52 -12.87
C TYR A 175 -9.16 1.89 -12.36
N LEU A 176 -8.50 2.41 -11.33
CA LEU A 176 -8.81 3.73 -10.75
C LEU A 176 -8.76 4.86 -11.78
N LEU A 177 -7.80 4.84 -12.70
CA LEU A 177 -7.66 5.86 -13.74
C LEU A 177 -8.75 5.79 -14.81
N ALA A 178 -9.27 4.59 -15.07
CA ALA A 178 -10.30 4.35 -16.08
C ALA A 178 -11.74 4.45 -15.54
N ASP A 179 -11.91 4.31 -14.22
CA ASP A 179 -13.20 4.38 -13.54
C ASP A 179 -13.78 5.81 -13.57
N GLU A 180 -15.11 5.94 -13.63
CA GLU A 180 -15.78 7.24 -13.62
C GLU A 180 -15.54 8.01 -12.32
N ALA A 181 -15.28 7.29 -11.22
CA ALA A 181 -14.95 7.83 -9.92
C ALA A 181 -13.44 8.10 -9.74
N ASN A 182 -12.67 8.20 -10.84
CA ASN A 182 -11.24 8.49 -10.83
C ASN A 182 -10.91 9.61 -9.81
N PRO A 183 -10.16 9.30 -8.75
CA PRO A 183 -9.97 10.23 -7.65
C PRO A 183 -8.94 11.33 -7.94
N PHE A 184 -8.17 11.20 -9.01
CA PHE A 184 -6.97 12.01 -9.29
C PHE A 184 -7.26 13.15 -10.28
N ARG A 185 -6.64 14.30 -10.03
CA ARG A 185 -6.70 15.49 -10.91
C ARG A 185 -5.34 15.82 -11.49
N LYS A 186 -5.33 16.49 -12.65
CA LYS A 186 -4.09 16.98 -13.29
C LYS A 186 -3.29 17.98 -12.45
N THR A 187 -3.93 18.62 -11.47
CA THR A 187 -3.34 19.61 -10.56
C THR A 187 -2.74 18.99 -9.31
N ASP A 188 -2.97 17.70 -9.07
CA ASP A 188 -2.54 17.00 -7.88
C ASP A 188 -1.03 16.77 -7.88
N LEU A 189 -0.49 16.50 -6.68
CA LEU A 189 0.85 15.95 -6.49
C LEU A 189 0.70 14.50 -6.06
N ILE A 190 1.54 13.61 -6.58
CA ILE A 190 1.50 12.19 -6.24
C ILE A 190 2.90 11.78 -5.80
N ILE A 191 2.97 11.15 -4.63
CA ILE A 191 4.18 10.57 -4.04
C ILE A 191 3.96 9.05 -4.05
N VAL A 192 4.92 8.31 -4.60
CA VAL A 192 4.92 6.84 -4.61
C VAL A 192 6.15 6.39 -3.81
N PRO A 193 6.01 6.16 -2.50
CA PRO A 193 7.10 5.70 -1.64
C PRO A 193 7.28 4.19 -1.80
N ASP A 194 7.73 3.74 -2.96
CA ASP A 194 7.98 2.30 -3.25
C ASP A 194 9.44 2.04 -3.69
N ALA A 195 10.28 3.05 -3.46
CA ALA A 195 11.72 3.01 -3.63
C ALA A 195 12.33 4.08 -2.72
N GLY A 196 13.56 3.86 -2.25
CA GLY A 196 14.18 4.81 -1.34
C GLY A 196 15.51 4.35 -0.76
N ASN A 197 15.91 5.07 0.28
CA ASN A 197 17.07 4.76 1.09
C ASN A 197 16.75 4.95 2.58
N GLN A 198 17.63 4.45 3.44
CA GLN A 198 17.38 4.38 4.89
C GLN A 198 17.06 5.73 5.55
N ASP A 199 17.58 6.84 5.04
CA ASP A 199 17.35 8.18 5.60
C ASP A 199 16.22 8.97 4.89
N GLY A 200 15.56 8.36 3.89
CA GLY A 200 14.46 8.97 3.14
C GLY A 200 14.86 10.19 2.31
N SER A 201 16.16 10.41 2.07
CA SER A 201 16.65 11.56 1.30
C SER A 201 16.64 11.33 -0.22
N PHE A 202 16.53 10.09 -0.66
CA PHE A 202 16.53 9.75 -2.07
C PHE A 202 15.20 10.10 -2.74
N ILE A 203 15.27 10.85 -3.85
CA ILE A 203 14.13 11.16 -4.71
C ILE A 203 14.42 10.57 -6.09
N GLU A 204 13.63 9.57 -6.47
CA GLU A 204 13.65 9.02 -7.81
C GLU A 204 12.77 9.86 -8.74
N ILE A 205 13.27 10.14 -9.95
CA ILE A 205 12.57 10.95 -10.96
C ILE A 205 12.22 10.18 -12.22
N ALA A 206 12.63 8.91 -12.31
CA ALA A 206 12.38 8.05 -13.44
C ALA A 206 12.56 6.58 -13.05
N GLU A 207 11.72 5.71 -13.60
CA GLU A 207 11.78 4.27 -13.40
C GLU A 207 11.96 3.55 -14.75
N LYS A 208 12.48 2.32 -14.73
CA LYS A 208 12.57 1.48 -15.92
C LYS A 208 11.23 0.79 -16.18
N SER A 209 10.89 0.59 -17.45
CA SER A 209 9.75 -0.27 -17.81
C SER A 209 10.16 -1.74 -17.83
N MET A 210 9.18 -2.64 -17.69
CA MET A 210 9.37 -4.08 -17.68
C MET A 210 8.94 -4.71 -19.01
N LEU A 211 9.74 -5.67 -19.51
CA LEU A 211 9.38 -6.54 -20.64
C LEU A 211 9.49 -8.00 -20.21
N TRP A 212 8.35 -8.63 -19.93
CA TRP A 212 8.29 -10.05 -19.58
C TRP A 212 8.20 -10.92 -20.84
N LEU A 213 9.20 -11.78 -21.06
CA LEU A 213 9.25 -12.72 -22.18
C LEU A 213 9.01 -14.15 -21.71
N ARG A 214 8.09 -14.87 -22.37
CA ARG A 214 7.83 -16.29 -22.12
C ARG A 214 8.12 -17.10 -23.38
N PHE A 215 9.06 -18.04 -23.28
CA PHE A 215 9.34 -19.00 -24.35
C PHE A 215 8.59 -20.32 -24.08
N LYS A 216 7.78 -20.76 -25.04
CA LYS A 216 7.10 -22.06 -24.98
C LYS A 216 7.55 -22.89 -26.18
N THR A 217 8.19 -24.01 -25.91
CA THR A 217 8.54 -25.00 -26.93
C THR A 217 7.49 -26.10 -26.96
N THR A 218 7.00 -26.44 -28.15
CA THR A 218 6.09 -27.57 -28.37
C THR A 218 6.84 -28.62 -29.19
N GLY A 219 6.86 -29.86 -28.71
CA GLY A 219 7.52 -30.98 -29.40
C GLY A 219 6.75 -32.28 -29.18
N ARG A 220 7.11 -33.31 -29.94
CA ARG A 220 6.68 -34.68 -29.66
C ARG A 220 7.76 -35.36 -28.84
N GLN A 221 7.35 -36.09 -27.81
CA GLN A 221 8.27 -36.87 -26.98
C GLN A 221 8.94 -37.94 -27.86
N CYS A 222 10.27 -38.01 -27.84
CA CYS A 222 11.05 -39.03 -28.55
C CYS A 222 12.10 -39.64 -27.62
N HIS A 223 12.58 -40.83 -28.00
CA HIS A 223 13.73 -41.42 -27.32
C HIS A 223 14.96 -40.54 -27.58
N GLY A 224 15.69 -40.19 -26.51
CA GLY A 224 16.79 -39.22 -26.58
C GLY A 224 18.11 -39.77 -27.14
N SER A 225 18.10 -40.98 -27.71
CA SER A 225 19.24 -41.64 -28.37
C SER A 225 18.89 -42.00 -29.80
#